data_AF-A0A317DAM2-F1
#
_entry.id   AF-A0A317DAM2-F1
#
_cell.length_a   1.000
_cell.length_b   1.000
_cell.length_c   1.000
_cell.angle_alpha   90.00
_cell.angle_beta   90.00
_cell.angle_gamma   90.00
#
_symmetry.space_group_name_H-M   'P 1'
#
loop_
_entity.id
_entity.type
_entity.pdbx_description
1 polymer ?
#
loop_
_entity_poly.entity_id
_entity_poly.type
_entity_poly.pdbx_seq_one_letter_code
_entity_poly.pdbx_strand_id
1 'polypeptide(L)' 'MAVAVRVREVTADGLAVVDTDAGPEEVSVALVEAGPGDVVLVHAKEAIAVVEKNS' A
#
# COMPACT_ATOMS: atom_id res chain seq x y z
N MET A 1 -3.01 -8.23 12.81
CA MET A 1 -4.07 -8.23 11.77
C MET A 1 -3.57 -7.40 10.60
N ALA A 2 -3.95 -7.79 9.38
CA ALA A 2 -3.64 -7.02 8.17
C ALA A 2 -4.87 -6.20 7.77
N VAL A 3 -4.64 -5.02 7.19
CA VAL A 3 -5.71 -4.11 6.75
C VAL A 3 -5.56 -3.85 5.26
N ALA A 4 -6.67 -3.86 4.53
CA ALA A 4 -6.71 -3.51 3.11
C ALA A 4 -6.74 -1.98 2.96
N VAL A 5 -5.79 -1.43 2.20
CA VAL A 5 -5.66 0.01 1.97
C VAL A 5 -5.37 0.27 0.50
N ARG A 6 -5.83 1.43 -0.01
CA ARG A 6 -5.60 1.82 -1.41
C ARG A 6 -4.32 2.62 -1.52
N VAL A 7 -3.48 2.28 -2.48
CA VAL A 7 -2.25 3.00 -2.81
C VAL A 7 -2.61 4.28 -3.54
N ARG A 8 -2.09 5.40 -3.06
CA ARG A 8 -2.27 6.72 -3.67
C ARG A 8 -1.09 7.07 -4.58
N GLU A 9 0.12 6.86 -4.08
CA GLU A 9 1.36 7.10 -4.81
C GLU A 9 2.46 6.16 -4.32
N VAL A 10 3.43 5.87 -5.17
CA VAL A 10 4.60 5.04 -4.87
C VAL A 10 5.84 5.88 -5.06
N THR A 11 6.75 5.85 -4.08
CA THR A 11 8.01 6.58 -4.12
C THR A 11 9.13 5.70 -4.65
N ALA A 12 10.28 6.30 -4.99
CA ALA A 12 11.43 5.56 -5.52
C ALA A 12 12.08 4.61 -4.50
N ASP A 13 11.81 4.78 -3.20
CA ASP A 13 12.47 4.04 -2.12
C ASP A 13 11.71 2.77 -1.68
N GLY A 14 10.74 2.32 -2.48
CA GLY A 14 9.90 1.17 -2.13
C GLY A 14 8.89 1.48 -1.02
N LEU A 15 8.50 2.76 -0.90
CA LEU A 15 7.43 3.21 -0.02
C LEU A 15 6.21 3.62 -0.84
N ALA A 16 5.05 3.64 -0.21
CA ALA A 16 3.82 4.11 -0.80
C ALA A 16 3.03 4.93 0.22
N VAL A 17 2.37 5.98 -0.25
CA VAL A 17 1.34 6.66 0.51
C VAL A 17 0.02 5.96 0.24
N VAL A 18 -0.71 5.61 1.29
CA VAL A 18 -2.01 4.91 1.22
C VAL A 18 -3.09 5.72 1.89
N ASP A 19 -4.33 5.57 1.42
CA ASP A 19 -5.49 6.18 2.07
C ASP A 19 -5.98 5.29 3.22
N THR A 20 -6.13 5.88 4.41
CA THR A 20 -6.71 5.24 5.60
C THR A 20 -7.82 6.11 6.18
N ASP A 21 -8.63 5.55 7.09
CA ASP A 21 -9.68 6.29 7.79
C ASP A 21 -9.14 7.45 8.65
N ALA A 22 -7.87 7.39 9.08
CA ALA A 22 -7.21 8.44 9.84
C ALA A 22 -6.52 9.50 8.94
N GLY A 23 -6.54 9.29 7.62
CA GLY A 23 -5.84 10.10 6.63
C GLY A 23 -4.71 9.33 5.93
N PRO A 24 -3.95 10.01 5.05
CA PRO A 24 -2.87 9.37 4.31
C PRO A 24 -1.73 8.92 5.23
N GLU A 25 -1.25 7.69 5.02
CA GLU A 25 -0.10 7.13 5.76
C GLU A 25 0.94 6.55 4.81
N GLU A 26 2.20 6.55 5.23
CA GLU A 26 3.30 5.91 4.50
C GLU A 26 3.51 4.47 4.96
N VAL A 27 3.57 3.55 4.00
CA VAL A 27 3.80 2.11 4.20
C VAL A 27 4.89 1.61 3.27
N SER A 28 5.64 0.60 3.70
CA SER A 28 6.58 -0.10 2.83
C SER A 28 5.82 -0.99 1.85
N VAL A 29 6.26 -0.96 0.59
CA VAL A 29 5.84 -1.88 -0.47
C VAL A 29 7.01 -2.68 -1.02
N ALA A 30 8.14 -2.74 -0.31
CA ALA A 30 9.35 -3.41 -0.79
C ALA A 30 9.16 -4.92 -1.07
N LEU A 31 8.16 -5.56 -0.47
CA LEU A 31 7.86 -6.98 -0.65
C LEU A 31 6.88 -7.30 -1.78
N VAL A 32 6.22 -6.28 -2.36
CA VAL A 32 5.18 -6.47 -3.37
C VAL A 32 5.27 -5.42 -4.47
N GLU A 33 4.99 -5.82 -5.71
CA GLU A 33 4.90 -4.85 -6.81
C GLU A 33 3.52 -4.20 -6.80
N ALA A 34 3.42 -3.01 -6.21
CA ALA A 34 2.18 -2.22 -6.13
C ALA A 34 2.34 -0.88 -6.87
N GLY A 35 1.24 -0.39 -7.44
CA GLY A 35 1.17 0.92 -8.10
C GLY A 35 -0.01 1.76 -7.62
N PRO A 36 -0.08 3.05 -8.01
CA PRO A 36 -1.21 3.92 -7.70
C PRO A 36 -2.56 3.30 -8.10
N GLY A 37 -3.49 3.28 -7.15
CA GLY A 37 -4.83 2.74 -7.29
C GLY A 37 -4.98 1.28 -6.87
N ASP A 38 -3.88 0.52 -6.75
CA ASP A 38 -3.91 -0.86 -6.24
C ASP A 38 -4.43 -0.90 -4.79
N VAL A 39 -5.02 -2.02 -4.39
CA VAL A 39 -5.34 -2.30 -2.99
C VAL A 39 -4.36 -3.34 -2.46
N VAL A 40 -3.72 -3.02 -1.34
CA VAL A 40 -2.72 -3.87 -0.68
C VAL A 40 -3.15 -4.24 0.72
N LEU A 41 -2.73 -5.41 1.19
CA LEU A 41 -2.83 -5.81 2.60
C LEU A 41 -1.57 -5.37 3.35
N VAL A 42 -1.75 -4.58 4.40
CA VAL A 42 -0.65 -4.06 5.23
C VAL A 42 -0.68 -4.68 6.61
N HIS A 43 0.46 -5.15 7.08
CA HIS A 43 0.68 -5.57 8.46
C HIS A 43 1.94 -4.92 9.01
N ALA A 44 1.84 -4.25 10.17
CA ALA A 44 2.97 -3.57 10.81
C ALA A 44 3.72 -2.59 9.86
N LYS A 45 2.96 -1.80 9.08
CA LYS A 45 3.45 -0.86 8.04
C LYS A 45 4.17 -1.50 6.84
N GLU A 46 4.08 -2.80 6.68
CA GLU A 46 4.61 -3.52 5.52
C GLU A 46 3.47 -4.07 4.67
N ALA A 47 3.47 -3.81 3.36
CA ALA A 47 2.56 -4.43 2.42
C ALA A 47 2.99 -5.87 2.15
N ILE A 48 2.10 -6.83 2.42
CA ILE A 48 2.39 -8.27 2.34
C ILE A 48 1.69 -8.95 1.16
N ALA A 49 0.72 -8.29 0.53
CA ALA A 49 0.04 -8.78 -0.67
C ALA A 49 -0.65 -7.63 -1.43
N VAL A 50 -0.76 -7.76 -2.75
CA VAL A 50 -1.71 -7.00 -3.56
C VAL A 50 -2.98 -7.83 -3.70
N VAL A 51 -4.14 -7.24 -3.41
CA VAL A 51 -5.44 -7.92 -3.46
C VAL A 51 -6.37 -7.39 -4.56
N GLU A 52 -6.11 -6.19 -5.08
CA GLU A 52 -6.79 -5.63 -6.24
C GLU A 52 -5.77 -4.84 -7.08
N LYS A 53 -5.79 -5.07 -8.39
CA LYS A 53 -4.94 -4.35 -9.35
C LYS A 53 -5.74 -3.29 -10.08
N ASN A 54 -5.22 -2.07 -10.12
CA ASN A 54 -5.75 -1.00 -10.96
C ASN A 54 -5.04 -1.08 -12.33
N SER A 55 -5.78 -1.48 -13.36
CA SER A 55 -5.27 -1.71 -14.73
C SER A 55 -5.51 -0.51 -15.64
#